data_AF-B6AYN9-F1
#
_entry.id   AF-B6AYN9-F1
#
_cell.length_a   1.000
_cell.length_b   1.000
_cell.length_c   1.000
_cell.angle_alpha   90.00
_cell.angle_beta   90.00
_cell.angle_gamma   90.00
#
_symmetry.space_group_name_H-M   'P 1'
#
loop_
_entity.id
_entity.type
_entity.pdbx_description
1 polymer ?
#
loop_
_entity_poly.entity_id
_entity_poly.type
_entity_poly.pdbx_seq_one_letter_code
_entity_poly.pdbx_strand_id
1 'polypeptide(L)'
;MTRILMILALVFSAVSAFAQSYPEYNSTTVNDYAELLDDASEARVVAQLEALKKDTGIEMTVLTLSRQDMFAPDITLEKFATDLFNE
;
A
#
# COMPACT_ATOMS: atom_id res chain seq x y z
N MET A 1 22.88 38.31 5.42
CA MET A 1 23.07 36.94 5.97
C MET A 1 21.77 36.38 6.55
N THR A 2 21.11 37.08 7.48
CA THR A 2 19.82 36.67 8.07
C THR A 2 18.68 36.48 7.07
N ARG A 3 18.60 37.33 6.03
CA ARG A 3 17.58 37.21 4.96
C ARG A 3 17.74 35.97 4.08
N ILE A 4 18.97 35.57 3.79
CA ILE A 4 19.27 34.36 2.99
C ILE A 4 18.94 33.12 3.81
N LEU A 5 19.23 33.13 5.12
CA LEU A 5 18.89 32.05 6.04
C LEU A 5 17.37 31.85 6.17
N MET A 6 16.59 32.94 6.18
CA MET A 6 15.12 32.89 6.19
C MET A 6 14.53 32.31 4.90
N ILE A 7 15.08 32.68 3.73
CA ILE A 7 14.61 32.16 2.44
C ILE A 7 14.93 30.66 2.34
N LEU A 8 16.12 30.24 2.79
CA LEU A 8 16.50 28.82 2.81
C LEU A 8 15.61 27.99 3.75
N ALA A 9 15.26 28.51 4.93
CA ALA A 9 14.34 27.87 5.87
C ALA A 9 12.90 27.75 5.33
N LEU A 10 12.45 28.74 4.54
CA LEU A 10 11.12 28.70 3.91
C LEU A 10 11.04 27.65 2.79
N VAL A 11 12.12 27.50 1.99
CA VAL A 11 12.20 26.47 0.94
C VAL A 11 12.28 25.05 1.53
N PHE A 12 12.94 24.88 2.67
CA PHE A 12 13.02 23.58 3.37
C PHE A 12 11.71 23.18 4.08
N SER A 13 10.85 24.15 4.41
CA SER A 13 9.55 23.88 5.04
C SER A 13 8.45 23.47 4.03
N ALA A 14 8.76 23.55 2.72
CA ALA A 14 7.85 23.18 1.64
C ALA A 14 8.01 21.73 1.16
N VAL A 15 8.83 20.92 1.85
CA VAL A 15 8.78 19.45 1.68
C VAL A 15 7.54 18.98 2.41
N SER A 16 6.40 19.18 1.76
CA SER A 16 5.09 18.70 2.20
C SER A 16 5.20 17.23 2.58
N ALA A 17 4.76 16.92 3.78
CA ALA A 17 4.55 15.55 4.22
C ALA A 17 3.64 14.83 3.22
N PHE A 18 4.24 14.04 2.32
CA PHE A 18 3.52 12.96 1.65
C PHE A 18 3.31 11.86 2.68
N ALA A 19 2.33 12.06 3.58
CA ALA A 19 1.91 11.05 4.54
C ALA A 19 0.55 10.49 4.12
N GLN A 20 0.45 10.03 2.87
CA GLN A 20 -0.43 8.92 2.55
C GLN A 20 0.49 7.70 2.42
N SER A 21 0.66 6.99 3.52
CA SER A 21 1.37 5.72 3.50
C SER A 21 0.34 4.63 3.22
N TYR A 22 0.42 4.02 2.06
CA TYR A 22 -0.21 2.72 1.88
C TYR A 22 0.45 1.70 2.81
N PRO A 23 -0.26 0.62 3.21
CA PRO A 23 0.40 -0.47 3.92
C PRO A 23 1.60 -0.96 3.12
N GLU A 24 2.79 -0.98 3.72
CA GLU A 24 3.95 -1.63 3.11
C GLU A 24 3.56 -3.10 2.83
N TYR A 25 3.93 -3.63 1.66
CA TYR A 25 3.67 -5.03 1.35
C TYR A 25 4.92 -5.87 1.65
N ASN A 26 4.71 -7.05 2.23
CA ASN A 26 5.77 -8.05 2.43
C ASN A 26 5.80 -9.10 1.30
N SER A 27 4.70 -9.23 0.56
CA SER A 27 4.52 -10.18 -0.52
C SER A 27 3.74 -9.56 -1.67
N THR A 28 4.00 -10.02 -2.90
CA THR A 28 3.24 -9.62 -4.09
C THR A 28 1.93 -10.40 -4.24
N THR A 29 1.66 -11.42 -3.40
CA THR A 29 0.46 -12.27 -3.49
C THR A 29 -0.53 -12.03 -2.36
N VAL A 30 -0.18 -12.30 -1.11
CA VAL A 30 -1.08 -12.15 0.04
C VAL A 30 -0.40 -11.32 1.13
N ASN A 31 -1.12 -10.32 1.65
CA ASN A 31 -0.74 -9.51 2.80
C ASN A 31 -1.92 -9.49 3.77
N ASP A 32 -1.94 -10.40 4.74
CA ASP A 32 -3.06 -10.60 5.68
C ASP A 32 -2.89 -9.82 7.00
N TYR A 33 -2.94 -8.49 6.95
CA TYR A 33 -2.74 -7.67 8.16
C TYR A 33 -3.91 -7.70 9.15
N ALA A 34 -5.07 -8.22 8.73
CA ALA A 34 -6.22 -8.41 9.61
C ALA A 34 -6.29 -9.80 10.24
N GLU A 35 -5.31 -10.68 9.98
CA GLU A 35 -5.23 -12.05 10.53
C GLU A 35 -6.52 -12.85 10.26
N LEU A 36 -7.04 -12.77 9.04
CA LEU A 36 -8.30 -13.43 8.63
C LEU A 36 -8.07 -14.82 8.03
N LEU A 37 -6.86 -15.14 7.60
CA LEU A 37 -6.48 -16.39 6.97
C LEU A 37 -5.62 -17.22 7.93
N ASP A 38 -5.95 -18.50 8.07
CA ASP A 38 -4.99 -19.44 8.66
C ASP A 38 -3.89 -19.81 7.65
N ASP A 39 -2.78 -20.36 8.14
CA ASP A 39 -1.61 -20.72 7.32
C ASP A 39 -1.98 -21.59 6.11
N ALA A 40 -2.95 -22.51 6.28
CA ALA A 40 -3.38 -23.42 5.23
C ALA A 40 -4.21 -22.71 4.15
N SER A 41 -5.01 -21.73 4.52
CA SER A 41 -5.81 -20.90 3.62
C SER A 41 -4.94 -19.90 2.89
N GLU A 42 -4.02 -19.23 3.59
CA GLU A 42 -3.07 -18.31 2.97
C GLU A 42 -2.21 -19.03 1.93
N ALA A 43 -1.60 -20.17 2.28
CA ALA A 43 -0.79 -20.96 1.34
C ALA A 43 -1.58 -21.40 0.10
N ARG A 44 -2.88 -21.69 0.25
CA ARG A 44 -3.75 -22.06 -0.87
C ARG A 44 -4.02 -20.87 -1.78
N VAL A 45 -4.30 -19.69 -1.22
CA VAL A 45 -4.51 -18.47 -1.99
C VAL A 45 -3.22 -18.10 -2.72
N VAL A 46 -2.07 -18.12 -2.04
CA VAL A 46 -0.75 -17.89 -2.66
C VAL A 46 -0.54 -18.80 -3.86
N ALA A 47 -0.74 -20.12 -3.71
CA ALA A 47 -0.58 -21.07 -4.81
C ALA A 47 -1.53 -20.79 -5.99
N GLN A 48 -2.76 -20.34 -5.73
CA GLN A 48 -3.71 -19.95 -6.76
C GLN A 48 -3.27 -18.69 -7.52
N LEU A 49 -2.77 -17.68 -6.80
CA LEU A 49 -2.30 -16.43 -7.41
C LEU A 49 -1.00 -16.64 -8.21
N GLU A 50 -0.10 -17.50 -7.72
CA GLU A 50 1.09 -17.90 -8.46
C GLU A 50 0.74 -18.68 -9.73
N ALA A 51 -0.24 -19.59 -9.65
CA ALA A 51 -0.75 -20.30 -10.83
C ALA A 51 -1.41 -19.34 -11.83
N LEU A 52 -2.21 -18.37 -11.37
CA LEU A 52 -2.79 -17.33 -12.21
C LEU A 52 -1.70 -16.56 -12.98
N LYS A 53 -0.66 -16.10 -12.27
CA LYS A 53 0.48 -15.39 -12.88
C LYS A 53 1.20 -16.27 -13.89
N LYS A 54 1.48 -17.53 -13.54
CA LYS A 54 2.14 -18.49 -14.42
C LYS A 54 1.35 -18.77 -15.70
N ASP A 55 0.04 -18.93 -15.58
CA ASP A 55 -0.81 -19.41 -16.67
C ASP A 55 -1.31 -18.28 -17.58
N THR A 56 -1.43 -17.06 -17.06
CA THR A 56 -2.05 -15.93 -17.77
C THR A 56 -1.15 -14.70 -17.89
N GLY A 57 -0.07 -14.62 -17.10
CA GLY A 57 0.72 -13.41 -16.94
C GLY A 57 0.04 -12.31 -16.10
N ILE A 58 -1.17 -12.55 -15.59
CA ILE A 58 -1.90 -11.58 -14.76
C ILE A 58 -1.37 -11.64 -13.33
N GLU A 59 -1.00 -10.47 -12.81
CA GLU A 59 -0.66 -10.32 -11.40
C GLU A 59 -1.89 -9.90 -10.60
N MET A 60 -2.08 -10.55 -9.46
CA MET A 60 -3.17 -10.27 -8.54
C MET A 60 -2.64 -10.41 -7.11
N THR A 61 -3.08 -9.49 -6.25
CA THR A 61 -2.74 -9.47 -4.82
C THR A 61 -4.01 -9.47 -3.97
N VAL A 62 -3.92 -10.02 -2.78
CA VAL A 62 -4.95 -10.00 -1.74
C VAL A 62 -4.38 -9.27 -0.53
N LEU A 63 -5.05 -8.19 -0.15
CA LEU A 63 -4.74 -7.42 1.05
C LEU A 63 -5.94 -7.49 1.99
N THR A 64 -5.70 -7.87 3.25
CA THR A 64 -6.69 -7.70 4.31
C THR A 64 -6.24 -6.60 5.26
N LEU A 65 -7.20 -5.75 5.66
CA LEU A 65 -6.98 -4.67 6.62
C LEU A 65 -8.15 -4.67 7.59
N SER A 66 -7.89 -4.43 8.88
CA SER A 66 -8.97 -4.25 9.84
C SER A 66 -9.82 -3.03 9.47
N ARG A 67 -9.17 -1.97 8.96
CA ARG A 67 -9.81 -0.74 8.50
C ARG A 67 -8.94 -0.05 7.43
N GLN A 68 -9.56 0.33 6.31
CA GLN A 68 -8.89 1.09 5.25
C GLN A 68 -8.72 2.58 5.61
N ASP A 69 -9.64 3.14 6.39
CA ASP A 69 -9.65 4.56 6.78
C ASP A 69 -8.48 4.97 7.68
N MET A 70 -7.78 4.01 8.28
CA MET A 70 -6.53 4.25 9.03
C MET A 70 -5.36 4.65 8.11
N PHE A 71 -5.42 4.29 6.82
CA PHE A 71 -4.37 4.56 5.84
C PHE A 71 -4.75 5.70 4.90
N ALA A 72 -6.00 5.73 4.43
CA ALA A 72 -6.48 6.76 3.52
C ALA A 72 -7.97 7.09 3.77
N PRO A 73 -8.29 7.86 4.82
CA PRO A 73 -9.68 8.11 5.25
C PRO A 73 -10.52 8.86 4.21
N ASP A 74 -9.87 9.65 3.37
CA ASP A 74 -10.56 10.60 2.46
C ASP A 74 -10.77 10.05 1.03
N ILE A 75 -10.50 8.76 0.79
CA ILE A 75 -10.67 8.14 -0.53
C ILE A 75 -11.59 6.92 -0.47
N THR A 76 -12.22 6.59 -1.60
CA THR A 76 -13.04 5.38 -1.70
C THR A 76 -12.16 4.12 -1.73
N LEU A 77 -12.76 2.97 -1.42
CA LEU A 77 -12.05 1.69 -1.43
C LEU A 77 -11.49 1.34 -2.82
N GLU A 78 -12.21 1.69 -3.89
CA GLU A 78 -11.78 1.45 -5.27
C GLU A 78 -10.57 2.31 -5.64
N LYS A 79 -10.59 3.59 -5.22
CA LYS A 79 -9.43 4.47 -5.40
C LYS A 79 -8.25 3.98 -4.57
N PHE A 80 -8.48 3.58 -3.32
CA PHE A 80 -7.46 3.00 -2.46
C PHE A 80 -6.81 1.77 -3.09
N ALA A 81 -7.60 0.81 -3.57
CA ALA A 81 -7.08 -0.41 -4.19
C ALA A 81 -6.29 -0.12 -5.49
N THR A 82 -6.77 0.84 -6.30
CA THR A 82 -6.10 1.25 -7.54
C THR A 82 -4.77 1.93 -7.24
N ASP A 83 -4.76 2.88 -6.32
CA ASP A 83 -3.56 3.62 -5.98
C ASP A 83 -2.53 2.72 -5.28
N LEU A 84 -2.97 1.85 -4.34
CA LEU A 84 -2.13 0.85 -3.67
C LEU A 84 -1.39 -0.05 -4.66
N PHE A 85 -2.09 -0.52 -5.69
CA PHE A 85 -1.48 -1.41 -6.69
C PHE A 85 -0.46 -0.68 -7.59
N ASN A 86 -0.56 0.64 -7.70
CA ASN A 86 0.28 1.47 -8.57
C ASN A 86 1.46 2.14 -7.84
N GLU A 87 1.59 1.99 -6.53
CA GLU A 87 2.81 2.36 -5.78
C GLU A 87 3.99 1.45 -6.14
#